data_AF-A0A0A6PFJ3-F1
#
_entry.id   AF-A0A0A6PFJ3-F1
#
_cell.length_a   1.000
_cell.length_b   1.000
_cell.length_c   1.000
_cell.angle_alpha   90.00
_cell.angle_beta   90.00
_cell.angle_gamma   90.00
#
_symmetry.space_group_name_H-M   'P 1'
#
loop_
_entity.id
_entity.type
_entity.pdbx_description
1 polymer ?
#
loop_
_entity_poly.entity_id
_entity_poly.type
_entity_poly.pdbx_seq_one_letter_code
_entity_poly.pdbx_strand_id
1 'polypeptide(L)'
;MPISENGLLLETLLLTPCLLPGYTSFKESKASITVQPQHDETILFFSIDDNSNPECRLRQRLWGKRSGEELCDLIVFYARGSERVLCFVELKDNIKDLGHATAQVTNTYTHFKQHLRLNNYYTAKTFISAFAGSLPQEHQKYHRKLLMVFKGENNVESNGKPDELGDFLRGVKRKRKGKRRKR
;
A
#
# COMPACT_ATOMS: atom_id res chain seq x y z
N MET A 1 -8.03 -29.06 4.58
CA MET A 1 -9.23 -28.50 5.25
C MET A 1 -9.71 -27.31 4.43
N PRO A 2 -10.99 -27.22 4.05
CA PRO A 2 -11.53 -25.99 3.47
C PRO A 2 -11.61 -24.95 4.60
N ILE A 3 -11.07 -23.75 4.38
CA ILE A 3 -10.99 -22.70 5.39
C ILE A 3 -11.94 -21.58 4.98
N SER A 4 -12.74 -21.04 5.92
CA SER A 4 -13.89 -20.19 5.64
C SER A 4 -13.52 -18.73 5.35
N GLU A 5 -14.29 -18.09 4.47
CA GLU A 5 -14.21 -16.65 4.12
C GLU A 5 -14.34 -15.71 5.34
N ASN A 6 -14.77 -16.22 6.48
CA ASN A 6 -15.04 -15.47 7.71
C ASN A 6 -13.79 -14.86 8.36
N GLY A 7 -12.59 -15.43 8.13
CA GLY A 7 -11.33 -14.87 8.64
C GLY A 7 -11.07 -13.48 8.06
N LEU A 8 -10.98 -13.41 6.72
CA LEU A 8 -10.72 -12.17 5.98
C LEU A 8 -11.74 -11.08 6.31
N LEU A 9 -13.00 -11.47 6.55
CA LEU A 9 -14.07 -10.56 6.93
C LEU A 9 -13.81 -9.93 8.30
N LEU A 10 -13.38 -10.73 9.30
CA LEU A 10 -13.06 -10.25 10.64
C LEU A 10 -11.84 -9.32 10.66
N GLU A 11 -10.82 -9.63 9.85
CA GLU A 11 -9.62 -8.78 9.78
C GLU A 11 -9.90 -7.47 9.04
N THR A 12 -10.77 -7.49 8.03
CA THR A 12 -11.23 -6.26 7.34
C THR A 12 -12.15 -5.43 8.24
N LEU A 13 -12.91 -6.06 9.13
CA LEU A 13 -13.70 -5.37 10.17
C LEU A 13 -12.82 -4.56 11.14
N LEU A 14 -11.56 -4.97 11.34
CA LEU A 14 -10.62 -4.20 12.16
C LEU A 14 -10.19 -2.89 11.51
N LEU A 15 -10.29 -2.81 10.18
CA LEU A 15 -10.02 -1.63 9.38
C LEU A 15 -11.26 -0.75 9.15
N THR A 16 -12.46 -1.20 9.50
CA THR A 16 -13.70 -0.43 9.26
C THR A 16 -13.67 1.01 9.77
N PRO A 17 -13.13 1.35 10.96
CA PRO A 17 -13.02 2.74 11.40
C PRO A 17 -12.13 3.61 10.51
N CYS A 18 -11.24 2.99 9.74
CA CYS A 18 -10.28 3.65 8.87
C CYS A 18 -10.80 3.76 7.43
N LEU A 19 -11.94 3.13 7.12
CA LEU A 19 -12.51 3.04 5.77
C LEU A 19 -12.93 4.43 5.29
N LEU A 20 -12.63 4.73 4.02
CA LEU A 20 -13.12 5.87 3.26
C LEU A 20 -14.21 5.40 2.28
N PRO A 21 -15.50 5.45 2.66
CA PRO A 21 -16.56 4.80 1.89
C PRO A 21 -16.79 5.48 0.53
N GLY A 22 -16.73 4.70 -0.55
CA GLY A 22 -16.93 5.19 -1.92
C GLY A 22 -15.74 5.94 -2.52
N TYR A 23 -14.62 6.05 -1.80
CA TYR A 23 -13.43 6.72 -2.29
C TYR A 23 -12.68 5.82 -3.28
N THR A 24 -12.27 6.44 -4.38
CA THR A 24 -11.44 5.84 -5.43
C THR A 24 -10.15 6.62 -5.65
N SER A 25 -9.93 7.66 -4.85
CA SER A 25 -8.71 8.47 -4.83
C SER A 25 -8.38 8.88 -3.40
N PHE A 26 -7.11 9.16 -3.17
CA PHE A 26 -6.59 9.67 -1.90
C PHE A 26 -5.50 10.70 -2.18
N LYS A 27 -5.43 11.74 -1.36
CA LYS A 27 -4.46 12.82 -1.48
C LYS A 27 -3.90 13.14 -0.11
N GLU A 28 -2.58 13.21 -0.03
CA GLU A 28 -1.82 13.61 1.15
C GLU A 28 -0.85 14.71 0.73
N SER A 29 -0.95 15.90 1.33
CA SER A 29 -0.26 17.11 0.88
C SER A 29 -0.37 17.35 -0.65
N LYS A 30 0.71 17.17 -1.43
CA LYS A 30 0.74 17.37 -2.89
C LYS A 30 0.67 16.07 -3.68
N ALA A 31 0.92 14.94 -3.04
CA ALA A 31 0.87 13.63 -3.67
C ALA A 31 -0.55 13.06 -3.64
N SER A 32 -0.89 12.27 -4.65
CA SER A 32 -2.21 11.64 -4.75
C SER A 32 -2.12 10.33 -5.49
N ILE A 33 -3.08 9.45 -5.23
CA ILE A 33 -3.32 8.22 -5.98
C ILE A 33 -4.79 8.13 -6.34
N THR A 34 -5.07 7.54 -7.50
CA THR A 34 -6.42 7.32 -8.02
C THR A 34 -6.49 5.95 -8.65
N VAL A 35 -7.62 5.28 -8.46
CA VAL A 35 -7.92 3.99 -9.08
C VAL A 35 -9.31 4.06 -9.66
N GLN A 36 -9.45 3.84 -10.96
CA GLN A 36 -10.75 3.61 -11.55
C GLN A 36 -11.11 2.12 -11.37
N PRO A 37 -12.17 1.77 -10.61
CA PRO A 37 -12.60 0.39 -10.47
C PRO A 37 -13.11 -0.17 -11.81
N GLN A 38 -12.80 -1.43 -12.11
CA GLN A 38 -13.39 -2.17 -13.24
C GLN A 38 -14.59 -3.02 -12.77
N HIS A 39 -15.31 -3.60 -13.73
CA HIS A 39 -16.36 -4.57 -13.45
C HIS A 39 -15.82 -5.73 -12.60
N ASP A 40 -16.60 -6.16 -11.61
CA ASP A 40 -16.27 -7.22 -10.64
C ASP A 40 -15.07 -6.95 -9.73
N GLU A 41 -14.62 -5.70 -9.63
CA GLU A 41 -13.58 -5.29 -8.68
C GLU A 41 -14.18 -4.68 -7.42
N THR A 42 -13.68 -5.11 -6.26
CA THR A 42 -13.88 -4.39 -5.00
C THR A 42 -12.58 -3.70 -4.63
N ILE A 43 -12.66 -2.38 -4.41
CA ILE A 43 -11.52 -1.56 -4.01
C ILE A 43 -11.95 -0.73 -2.80
N LEU A 44 -11.24 -0.88 -1.69
CA LEU A 44 -11.53 -0.18 -0.44
C LEU A 44 -10.27 0.56 0.03
N PHE A 45 -10.44 1.83 0.36
CA PHE A 45 -9.38 2.70 0.83
C PHE A 45 -9.49 2.85 2.34
N PHE A 46 -8.40 2.61 3.05
CA PHE A 46 -8.33 2.76 4.50
C PHE A 46 -7.24 3.77 4.85
N SER A 47 -7.61 4.98 5.28
CA SER A 47 -6.65 5.98 5.76
C SER A 47 -6.31 5.64 7.20
N ILE A 48 -5.05 5.26 7.42
CA ILE A 48 -4.60 4.67 8.68
C ILE A 48 -3.68 5.55 9.50
N ASP A 49 -3.15 6.63 8.93
CA ASP A 49 -2.39 7.61 9.71
C ASP A 49 -3.34 8.43 10.58
N ASP A 50 -3.02 8.54 11.87
CA ASP A 50 -3.84 9.24 12.85
C ASP A 50 -3.94 10.75 12.54
N ASN A 51 -2.94 11.31 11.85
CA ASN A 51 -2.95 12.72 11.46
C ASN A 51 -4.02 13.00 10.41
N SER A 52 -4.20 12.06 9.47
CA SER A 52 -5.16 12.18 8.36
C SER A 52 -6.53 11.63 8.74
N ASN A 53 -6.60 10.68 9.69
CA ASN A 53 -7.85 10.09 10.18
C ASN A 53 -7.80 9.81 11.71
N PRO A 54 -8.17 10.79 12.56
CA PRO A 54 -8.14 10.63 14.02
C PRO A 54 -9.08 9.53 14.56
N GLU A 55 -10.12 9.17 13.80
CA GLU A 55 -11.07 8.11 14.18
C GLU A 55 -10.52 6.71 13.89
N CYS A 56 -9.44 6.59 13.10
CA CYS A 56 -8.79 5.32 12.85
C CYS A 56 -8.05 4.85 14.11
N ARG A 57 -8.67 3.93 14.85
CA ARG A 57 -8.05 3.30 16.03
C ARG A 57 -7.04 2.20 15.68
N LEU A 58 -6.61 2.10 14.42
CA LEU A 58 -5.72 1.03 13.97
C LEU A 58 -4.35 1.14 14.64
N ARG A 59 -3.80 2.35 14.77
CA ARG A 59 -2.50 2.53 15.45
C ARG A 59 -2.54 2.03 16.88
N GLN A 60 -3.57 2.38 17.63
CA GLN A 60 -3.75 1.92 19.02
C GLN A 60 -3.84 0.38 19.09
N ARG A 61 -4.44 -0.26 18.09
CA ARG A 61 -4.53 -1.72 18.01
C ARG A 61 -3.21 -2.39 17.64
N LEU A 62 -2.43 -1.79 16.74
CA LEU A 62 -1.17 -2.35 16.24
C LEU A 62 0.03 -2.03 17.15
N TRP A 63 0.05 -0.87 17.83
CA TRP A 63 1.17 -0.42 18.67
C TRP A 63 0.83 -0.29 20.16
N GLY A 64 -0.44 -0.42 20.55
CA GLY A 64 -0.86 -0.21 21.94
C GLY A 64 -0.59 1.23 22.40
N LYS A 65 0.12 1.37 23.53
CA LYS A 65 0.54 2.68 24.10
C LYS A 65 1.90 3.16 23.58
N ARG A 66 2.54 2.46 22.64
CA ARG A 66 3.84 2.85 22.10
C ARG A 66 3.65 4.01 21.12
N SER A 67 4.28 5.15 21.41
CA SER A 67 4.35 6.32 20.54
C SER A 67 5.63 6.30 19.72
N GLY A 68 5.60 6.87 18.51
CA GLY A 68 6.82 7.25 17.78
C GLY A 68 7.24 6.35 16.61
N GLU A 69 6.51 5.28 16.30
CA GLU A 69 6.68 4.58 15.01
C GLU A 69 5.72 5.16 13.96
N GLU A 70 6.25 5.29 12.75
CA GLU A 70 5.58 5.92 11.61
C GLU A 70 4.78 4.88 10.82
N LEU A 71 3.54 5.25 10.51
CA LEU A 71 2.62 4.48 9.68
C LEU A 71 2.76 4.90 8.23
N CYS A 72 2.34 4.04 7.32
CA CYS A 72 2.05 4.50 5.97
C CYS A 72 0.68 5.19 5.91
N ASP A 73 0.47 6.06 4.94
CA ASP A 73 -0.77 6.86 4.86
C ASP A 73 -2.04 6.02 4.67
N LEU A 74 -1.95 5.00 3.81
CA LEU A 74 -3.12 4.30 3.27
C LEU A 74 -2.89 2.80 3.14
N ILE A 75 -3.89 2.00 3.51
CA ILE A 75 -4.03 0.61 3.07
C ILE A 75 -5.12 0.54 2.01
N VAL A 76 -4.84 -0.10 0.89
CA VAL A 76 -5.82 -0.36 -0.17
C VAL A 76 -6.09 -1.85 -0.26
N PHE A 77 -7.33 -2.24 -0.01
CA PHE A 77 -7.80 -3.59 -0.29
C PHE A 77 -8.30 -3.68 -1.71
N TYR A 78 -7.87 -4.70 -2.43
CA TYR A 78 -8.36 -5.04 -3.76
C TYR A 78 -8.83 -6.50 -3.78
N ALA A 79 -9.96 -6.74 -4.40
CA ALA A 79 -10.48 -8.08 -4.66
C ALA A 79 -11.12 -8.19 -6.05
N ARG A 80 -10.84 -9.30 -6.73
CA ARG A 80 -11.49 -9.70 -7.99
C ARG A 80 -11.48 -11.22 -8.10
N GLY A 81 -12.65 -11.84 -8.23
CA GLY A 81 -12.75 -13.31 -8.19
C GLY A 81 -12.18 -13.88 -6.89
N SER A 82 -11.16 -14.74 -6.97
CA SER A 82 -10.44 -15.28 -5.80
C SER A 82 -9.21 -14.46 -5.38
N GLU A 83 -8.82 -13.47 -6.17
CA GLU A 83 -7.64 -12.64 -5.85
C GLU A 83 -7.97 -11.67 -4.72
N ARG A 84 -7.08 -11.59 -3.74
CA ARG A 84 -7.15 -10.64 -2.62
C ARG A 84 -5.78 -9.99 -2.45
N VAL A 85 -5.75 -8.67 -2.42
CA VAL A 85 -4.53 -7.88 -2.26
C VAL A 85 -4.73 -6.88 -1.12
N LEU A 86 -3.73 -6.77 -0.26
CA LEU A 86 -3.59 -5.62 0.63
C LEU A 86 -2.34 -4.85 0.22
N CYS A 87 -2.55 -3.63 -0.23
CA CYS A 87 -1.49 -2.74 -0.69
C CYS A 87 -1.22 -1.66 0.36
N PHE A 88 0.03 -1.59 0.83
CA PHE A 88 0.50 -0.57 1.75
C PHE A 88 1.06 0.60 0.94
N VAL A 89 0.35 1.72 0.99
CA VAL A 89 0.58 2.88 0.13
C VAL A 89 1.15 4.02 0.95
N GLU A 90 2.21 4.62 0.45
CA GLU A 90 2.82 5.82 1.01
C GLU A 90 2.93 6.92 -0.05
N LEU A 91 2.53 8.13 0.31
CA LEU A 91 2.57 9.32 -0.51
C LEU A 91 3.61 10.29 0.03
N LYS A 92 4.50 10.77 -0.84
CA LYS A 92 5.49 11.79 -0.49
C LYS A 92 5.44 12.99 -1.41
N ASP A 93 5.67 14.18 -0.87
CA ASP A 93 5.86 15.36 -1.70
C ASP A 93 7.14 15.24 -2.55
N ASN A 94 8.16 14.56 -2.04
CA ASN A 94 9.44 14.36 -2.72
C ASN A 94 9.95 12.92 -2.64
N ILE A 95 10.36 12.35 -3.77
CA ILE A 95 10.92 10.99 -3.83
C ILE A 95 12.27 10.85 -3.11
N LYS A 96 12.94 11.96 -2.75
CA LYS A 96 14.14 11.93 -1.89
C LYS A 96 13.87 11.27 -0.53
N ASP A 97 12.63 11.31 -0.07
CA ASP A 97 12.19 10.73 1.20
C ASP A 97 11.87 9.22 1.09
N LEU A 98 12.28 8.57 -0.01
CA LEU A 98 12.05 7.14 -0.25
C LEU A 98 12.54 6.24 0.89
N GLY A 99 13.61 6.62 1.58
CA GLY A 99 14.11 5.85 2.74
C GLY A 99 13.12 5.82 3.90
N HIS A 100 12.50 6.98 4.19
CA HIS A 100 11.45 7.12 5.20
C HIS A 100 10.17 6.41 4.77
N ALA A 101 9.73 6.61 3.52
CA ALA A 101 8.58 5.91 2.96
C ALA A 101 8.73 4.39 3.01
N THR A 102 9.93 3.88 2.74
CA THR A 102 10.27 2.45 2.86
C THR A 102 10.13 1.95 4.30
N ALA A 103 10.53 2.76 5.29
CA ALA A 103 10.38 2.40 6.71
C ALA A 103 8.90 2.33 7.11
N GLN A 104 8.09 3.33 6.73
CA GLN A 104 6.66 3.40 7.02
C GLN A 104 5.89 2.18 6.51
N VAL A 105 6.01 1.85 5.21
CA VAL A 105 5.30 0.69 4.64
C VAL A 105 5.79 -0.63 5.23
N THR A 106 7.09 -0.74 5.54
CA THR A 106 7.67 -1.95 6.14
C THR A 106 7.20 -2.15 7.57
N ASN A 107 7.22 -1.10 8.39
CA ASN A 107 6.79 -1.12 9.77
C ASN A 107 5.30 -1.44 9.86
N THR A 108 4.49 -0.75 9.06
CA THR A 108 3.05 -1.00 8.97
C THR A 108 2.75 -2.44 8.61
N TYR A 109 3.32 -2.97 7.53
CA TYR A 109 3.12 -4.36 7.15
C TYR A 109 3.56 -5.35 8.24
N THR A 110 4.71 -5.09 8.88
CA THR A 110 5.25 -5.99 9.93
C THR A 110 4.31 -6.10 11.11
N HIS A 111 3.84 -4.97 11.65
CA HIS A 111 2.91 -4.96 12.77
C HIS A 111 1.54 -5.50 12.37
N PHE A 112 1.04 -5.12 11.19
CA PHE A 112 -0.22 -5.60 10.65
C PHE A 112 -0.23 -7.13 10.53
N LYS A 113 0.85 -7.71 9.97
CA LYS A 113 1.02 -9.16 9.85
C LYS A 113 1.10 -9.87 11.20
N GLN A 114 1.82 -9.31 12.16
CA GLN A 114 1.98 -9.89 13.50
C GLN A 114 0.65 -9.94 14.26
N HIS A 115 -0.15 -8.87 14.20
CA HIS A 115 -1.38 -8.74 14.99
C HIS A 115 -2.56 -9.45 14.35
N LEU A 116 -2.67 -9.42 13.01
CA LEU A 116 -3.86 -9.92 12.34
C LEU A 116 -3.76 -11.38 11.91
N ARG A 117 -2.60 -12.04 12.13
CA ARG A 117 -2.36 -13.46 11.77
C ARG A 117 -2.91 -13.83 10.40
N LEU A 118 -2.80 -12.91 9.45
CA LEU A 118 -3.32 -13.12 8.12
C LEU A 118 -2.46 -14.19 7.46
N ASN A 119 -2.96 -15.42 7.44
CA ASN A 119 -2.34 -16.52 6.70
C ASN A 119 -2.42 -16.20 5.20
N ASN A 120 -1.98 -17.12 4.33
CA ASN A 120 -1.77 -16.97 2.87
C ASN A 120 -3.03 -16.59 2.02
N TYR A 121 -4.02 -15.90 2.58
CA TYR A 121 -5.29 -15.49 1.97
C TYR A 121 -5.22 -14.22 1.14
N TYR A 122 -4.11 -13.47 1.20
CA TYR A 122 -3.92 -12.26 0.42
C TYR A 122 -2.47 -12.12 -0.04
N THR A 123 -2.30 -11.41 -1.14
CA THR A 123 -0.99 -10.93 -1.58
C THR A 123 -0.73 -9.57 -0.96
N ALA A 124 0.36 -9.45 -0.20
CA ALA A 124 0.82 -8.16 0.30
C ALA A 124 1.58 -7.43 -0.81
N LYS A 125 1.21 -6.17 -1.07
CA LYS A 125 1.91 -5.28 -2.00
C LYS A 125 2.29 -3.97 -1.33
N THR A 126 3.20 -3.23 -1.92
CA THR A 126 3.50 -1.86 -1.53
C THR A 126 3.63 -0.94 -2.73
N PHE A 127 3.12 0.27 -2.59
CA PHE A 127 3.14 1.30 -3.62
C PHE A 127 3.55 2.64 -3.00
N ILE A 128 4.75 3.11 -3.33
CA ILE A 128 5.24 4.42 -2.92
C ILE A 128 5.10 5.36 -4.11
N SER A 129 4.35 6.45 -3.92
CA SER A 129 4.19 7.51 -4.92
C SER A 129 4.77 8.81 -4.40
N ALA A 130 5.37 9.58 -5.29
CA ALA A 130 5.84 10.92 -4.96
C ALA A 130 5.38 11.95 -5.99
N PHE A 131 5.06 13.16 -5.52
CA PHE A 131 4.66 14.25 -6.41
C PHE A 131 5.81 14.72 -7.31
N ALA A 132 7.01 14.85 -6.75
CA ALA A 132 8.16 15.38 -7.48
C ALA A 132 9.49 14.76 -7.05
N GLY A 133 10.53 15.10 -7.80
CA GLY A 133 11.92 14.78 -7.50
C GLY A 133 12.52 13.69 -8.40
N SER A 134 13.76 13.35 -8.13
CA SER A 134 14.51 12.28 -8.81
C SER A 134 14.93 11.25 -7.79
N LEU A 135 14.90 9.98 -8.17
CA LEU A 135 15.24 8.86 -7.30
C LEU A 135 16.59 9.11 -6.60
N PRO A 136 16.68 8.90 -5.27
CA PRO A 136 17.94 9.07 -4.56
C PRO A 136 18.97 8.04 -5.02
N GLN A 137 20.26 8.32 -4.81
CA GLN A 137 21.34 7.39 -5.17
C GLN A 137 21.14 6.00 -4.55
N GLU A 138 20.62 5.95 -3.33
CA GLU A 138 20.35 4.72 -2.58
C GLU A 138 19.05 3.99 -2.98
N HIS A 139 18.32 4.42 -4.01
CA HIS A 139 17.02 3.82 -4.38
C HIS A 139 17.08 2.29 -4.56
N GLN A 140 18.19 1.74 -5.06
CA GLN A 140 18.36 0.28 -5.20
C GLN A 140 18.39 -0.44 -3.85
N LYS A 141 18.99 0.15 -2.82
CA LYS A 141 19.02 -0.39 -1.45
C LYS A 141 17.61 -0.44 -0.87
N TYR A 142 16.83 0.63 -1.05
CA TYR A 142 15.44 0.69 -0.61
C TYR A 142 14.56 -0.32 -1.34
N HIS A 143 14.70 -0.40 -2.67
CA HIS A 143 13.96 -1.38 -3.47
C HIS A 143 14.26 -2.83 -3.04
N ARG A 144 15.54 -3.18 -2.81
CA ARG A 144 15.91 -4.50 -2.28
C ARG A 144 15.28 -4.78 -0.91
N LYS A 145 15.23 -3.77 -0.03
CA LYS A 145 14.56 -3.89 1.27
C LYS A 145 13.07 -4.23 1.11
N LEU A 146 12.37 -3.52 0.23
CA LEU A 146 10.96 -3.80 -0.04
C LEU A 146 10.75 -5.20 -0.64
N LEU A 147 11.62 -5.65 -1.54
CA LEU A 147 11.53 -7.01 -2.12
C LEU A 147 11.69 -8.12 -1.07
N MET A 148 12.56 -7.92 -0.07
CA MET A 148 12.71 -8.88 1.04
C MET A 148 11.44 -8.97 1.90
N VAL A 149 10.70 -7.86 2.04
CA VAL A 149 9.50 -7.76 2.89
C VAL A 149 8.25 -8.27 2.17
N PHE A 150 7.97 -7.76 0.96
CA PHE A 150 6.74 -8.01 0.21
C PHE A 150 6.84 -9.19 -0.79
N LYS A 151 8.04 -9.80 -0.90
CA LYS A 151 8.29 -11.07 -1.60
C LYS A 151 7.74 -11.12 -3.03
N GLY A 152 8.40 -10.42 -3.95
CA GLY A 152 8.15 -10.54 -5.39
C GLY A 152 8.24 -9.19 -6.11
N GLU A 153 8.79 -9.17 -7.32
CA GLU A 153 8.95 -7.93 -8.09
C GLU A 153 7.62 -7.27 -8.45
N ASN A 154 6.55 -8.05 -8.66
CA ASN A 154 5.22 -7.53 -8.99
C ASN A 154 4.43 -7.02 -7.76
N ASN A 155 5.05 -7.07 -6.57
CA ASN A 155 4.45 -6.63 -5.31
C ASN A 155 5.08 -5.33 -4.79
N VAL A 156 6.05 -4.76 -5.51
CA VAL A 156 6.76 -3.55 -5.10
C VAL A 156 6.75 -2.54 -6.23
N GLU A 157 6.17 -1.37 -5.97
CA GLU A 157 6.36 -0.16 -6.76
C GLU A 157 6.89 0.94 -5.84
N SER A 158 8.09 1.45 -6.12
CA SER A 158 8.77 2.42 -5.25
C SER A 158 8.84 3.83 -5.84
N ASN A 159 8.26 4.04 -7.03
CA ASN A 159 8.12 5.34 -7.67
C ASN A 159 6.93 5.32 -8.63
N GLY A 160 5.76 4.96 -8.08
CA GLY A 160 4.53 4.83 -8.83
C GLY A 160 3.90 6.18 -9.13
N LYS A 161 3.25 6.30 -10.29
CA LYS A 161 2.47 7.51 -10.62
C LYS A 161 1.06 7.44 -10.03
N PRO A 162 0.41 8.60 -9.85
CA PRO A 162 -0.95 8.67 -9.28
C PRO A 162 -1.98 7.74 -9.92
N ASP A 163 -1.92 7.55 -11.24
CA ASP A 163 -2.88 6.80 -12.05
C ASP A 163 -2.53 5.31 -12.24
N GLU A 164 -1.39 4.86 -11.71
CA GLU A 164 -0.87 3.51 -11.97
C GLU A 164 -1.19 2.50 -10.88
N LEU A 165 -1.75 2.95 -9.75
CA LEU A 165 -2.07 2.08 -8.63
C LEU A 165 -3.06 0.97 -9.05
N GLY A 166 -4.05 1.27 -9.87
CA GLY A 166 -5.02 0.27 -10.34
C GLY A 166 -4.37 -0.87 -11.12
N ASP A 167 -3.50 -0.54 -12.08
CA ASP A 167 -2.78 -1.53 -12.88
C ASP A 167 -1.80 -2.35 -12.04
N PHE A 168 -1.17 -1.71 -11.05
CA PHE A 168 -0.31 -2.36 -10.10
C PHE A 168 -1.06 -3.37 -9.21
N LEU A 169 -2.23 -2.99 -8.68
CA LEU A 169 -3.09 -3.88 -7.90
C LEU A 169 -3.46 -5.13 -8.70
N ARG A 170 -3.85 -4.94 -9.97
CA ARG A 170 -4.21 -5.99 -10.94
C ARG A 170 -3.03 -6.84 -11.44
N GLY A 171 -1.80 -6.48 -11.10
CA GLY A 171 -0.60 -7.19 -11.57
C GLY A 171 -0.30 -7.03 -13.07
N VAL A 172 -0.78 -5.94 -13.69
CA VAL A 172 -0.49 -5.64 -15.10
C VAL A 172 1.01 -5.34 -15.25
N LYS A 173 1.72 -6.18 -16.01
CA LYS A 173 3.15 -5.98 -16.26
C LYS A 173 3.37 -4.72 -17.09
N ARG A 174 4.09 -3.75 -16.52
CA ARG A 174 4.54 -2.56 -17.26
C ARG A 174 5.42 -2.99 -18.43
N LYS A 175 5.00 -2.67 -19.67
CA LYS A 175 5.90 -2.75 -20.82
C LYS A 175 7.04 -1.77 -20.57
N ARG A 176 8.27 -2.26 -20.36
CA ARG A 176 9.46 -1.40 -20.27
C ARG A 176 9.47 -0.51 -21.51
N LYS A 177 9.27 0.80 -21.36
CA LYS A 177 9.45 1.76 -22.46
C LYS A 177 10.89 1.61 -22.93
N GLY A 178 11.08 1.00 -24.10
CA GLY A 178 12.40 0.83 -24.70
C GLY A 178 13.12 2.17 -24.76
N LYS A 179 14.44 2.16 -24.53
CA LYS A 179 15.29 3.34 -24.74
C LYS A 179 14.98 3.91 -26.12
N ARG A 180 14.41 5.12 -26.14
CA ARG A 180 14.25 5.89 -27.37
C ARG A 180 15.66 6.10 -27.93
N ARG A 181 16.01 5.40 -29.01
CA ARG A 181 17.26 5.64 -29.75
C ARG A 181 17.25 7.12 -30.13
N LYS A 182 18.20 7.90 -29.59
CA LYS A 182 18.50 9.23 -30.13
C LYS A 182 18.91 9.01 -31.59
N ARG A 183 18.16 9.60 -32.51
CA ARG A 183 18.65 9.89 -33.86
C ARG A 183 19.51 11.13 -33.79
#